data_AF-A0A7S3EFQ1-F1
#
_entry.id   AF-A0A7S3EFQ1-F1
#
_cell.length_a   1.000
_cell.length_b   1.000
_cell.length_c   1.000
_cell.angle_alpha   90.00
_cell.angle_beta   90.00
_cell.angle_gamma   90.00
#
_symmetry.space_group_name_H-M   'P 1'
#
loop_
_entity.id
_entity.type
_entity.pdbx_description
1 polymer ?
#
loop_
_entity_poly.entity_id
_entity_poly.type
_entity_poly.pdbx_seq_one_letter_code
_entity_poly.pdbx_strand_id
1 'polypeptide(L)'
;MLKVFVSGRNVVEMGRARIAVSDLLNEEDGDDAGLEPDCSFDIGGAKGDFPEQHEVARGDSLERKNLGAPKIRKRKRWTAEEDVLLRSLVEKHGPLRWNVIAENFDGRDGQHLRLRWMNHLRPSLDKKPWTPKEDETILRLQRLYGNSWVRIANSLPGRSDNAIKNRFYLLKKYQEQASASSRSRS
;
A
#
# COMPACT_ATOMS: atom_id res chain seq x y z
N MET A 1 33.61 -49.54 -42.58
CA MET A 1 32.36 -48.79 -42.37
C MET A 1 32.62 -47.77 -41.27
N LEU A 2 32.56 -46.48 -41.58
CA LEU A 2 32.81 -45.38 -40.64
C LEU A 2 31.67 -45.24 -39.62
N LYS A 3 32.02 -44.91 -38.37
CA LYS A 3 31.39 -43.89 -37.51
C LYS A 3 32.33 -43.56 -36.33
N VAL A 4 33.15 -42.50 -36.43
CA VAL A 4 33.08 -41.18 -35.72
C VAL A 4 32.66 -41.23 -34.24
N PHE A 5 33.57 -40.88 -33.30
CA PHE A 5 33.63 -39.65 -32.45
C PHE A 5 32.43 -39.51 -31.49
N VAL A 6 32.49 -39.18 -30.19
CA VAL A 6 33.21 -38.10 -29.49
C VAL A 6 33.23 -38.43 -27.97
N SER A 7 34.31 -38.06 -27.29
CA SER A 7 34.49 -38.00 -25.83
C SER A 7 33.61 -36.94 -25.16
N GLY A 8 33.16 -37.14 -23.92
CA GLY A 8 32.78 -36.01 -23.08
C GLY A 8 31.82 -36.33 -21.94
N ARG A 9 32.38 -36.47 -20.74
CA ARG A 9 31.64 -36.26 -19.49
C ARG A 9 31.14 -34.81 -19.48
N ASN A 10 29.86 -34.59 -19.21
CA ASN A 10 29.40 -33.49 -18.36
C ASN A 10 27.95 -33.74 -17.94
N VAL A 11 27.83 -33.90 -16.62
CA VAL A 11 26.58 -33.89 -15.87
C VAL A 11 26.07 -32.45 -15.88
N VAL A 12 24.83 -32.24 -16.33
CA VAL A 12 23.94 -31.21 -15.77
C VAL A 12 22.52 -31.60 -16.15
N GLU A 13 21.91 -32.33 -15.24
CA GLU A 13 20.46 -32.50 -15.15
C GLU A 13 19.86 -31.11 -14.96
N MET A 14 19.33 -30.51 -16.04
CA MET A 14 18.55 -29.28 -15.98
C MET A 14 17.18 -29.59 -15.35
N GLY A 15 17.20 -29.81 -14.03
CA GLY A 15 16.03 -29.74 -13.18
C GLY A 15 15.42 -28.35 -13.33
N ARG A 16 14.42 -28.25 -14.20
CA ARG A 16 13.54 -27.09 -14.28
C ARG A 16 12.71 -27.06 -13.00
N ALA A 17 13.25 -26.46 -11.95
CA ALA A 17 12.45 -26.01 -10.82
C ALA A 17 11.56 -24.86 -11.33
N ARG A 18 10.37 -25.22 -11.83
CA ARG A 18 9.23 -24.33 -11.83
C ARG A 18 8.86 -24.17 -10.36
N ILE A 19 9.35 -23.12 -9.71
CA ILE A 19 8.76 -22.69 -8.45
C ILE A 19 7.40 -22.10 -8.83
N ALA A 20 6.35 -22.89 -8.69
CA ALA A 20 5.00 -22.37 -8.72
C ALA A 20 4.86 -21.39 -7.56
N VAL A 21 4.35 -20.19 -7.83
CA VAL A 21 4.13 -19.13 -6.84
C VAL A 21 3.07 -19.52 -5.79
N SER A 22 2.49 -20.73 -5.91
CA SER A 22 1.45 -21.29 -5.04
C SER A 22 1.96 -22.07 -3.84
N ASP A 23 3.24 -22.46 -3.79
CA ASP A 23 3.68 -23.55 -2.91
C ASP A 23 4.38 -23.11 -1.61
N LEU A 24 4.18 -21.85 -1.18
CA LEU A 24 4.79 -21.33 0.06
C LEU A 24 3.81 -20.66 1.04
N LEU A 25 2.50 -20.88 0.89
CA LEU A 25 1.53 -20.40 1.87
C LEU A 25 0.51 -21.49 2.16
N ASN A 26 0.85 -22.35 3.12
CA ASN A 26 -0.12 -23.02 3.99
C ASN A 26 0.64 -23.55 5.22
N GLU A 27 0.77 -22.69 6.22
CA GLU A 27 0.75 -23.13 7.61
C GLU A 27 -0.43 -22.38 8.25
N GLU A 28 -1.53 -23.10 8.40
CA GLU A 28 -2.64 -22.67 9.23
C GLU A 28 -2.26 -22.93 10.69
N ASP A 29 -2.20 -21.87 11.48
CA ASP A 29 -2.75 -21.86 12.83
C ASP A 29 -3.20 -20.42 13.12
N GLY A 30 -4.48 -20.30 13.47
CA GLY A 30 -5.17 -19.03 13.56
C GLY A 30 -4.76 -18.24 14.80
N ASP A 31 -4.20 -17.06 14.58
CA ASP A 31 -4.17 -15.92 15.49
C ASP A 31 -3.92 -14.65 14.65
N ASP A 32 -4.99 -13.92 14.29
CA ASP A 32 -5.00 -12.72 13.43
C ASP A 32 -4.42 -11.46 14.14
N ALA A 33 -3.29 -11.60 14.81
CA ALA A 33 -2.51 -10.47 15.33
C ALA A 33 -1.57 -9.95 14.23
N GLY A 34 -2.15 -9.34 13.20
CA GLY A 34 -1.44 -8.65 12.12
C GLY A 34 -0.51 -7.54 12.63
N LEU A 35 0.74 -7.92 12.88
CA LEU A 35 1.95 -7.09 12.83
C LEU A 35 2.05 -6.51 11.42
N GLU A 36 1.45 -5.34 11.23
CA GLU A 36 1.73 -4.50 10.07
C GLU A 36 3.19 -4.00 10.19
N PRO A 37 4.04 -4.22 9.18
CA PRO A 37 5.35 -3.57 9.10
C PRO A 37 5.13 -2.06 9.00
N ASP A 38 5.96 -1.33 9.73
CA ASP A 38 5.93 0.12 9.82
C ASP A 38 6.00 0.74 8.42
N CYS A 39 4.93 1.41 8.02
CA CYS A 39 4.96 2.28 6.85
C CYS A 39 5.60 3.62 7.25
N SER A 40 6.85 3.59 7.71
CA SER A 40 7.71 4.76 7.85
C SER A 40 8.26 5.12 6.47
N PHE A 41 7.39 5.68 5.61
CA PHE A 41 7.86 6.35 4.40
C PHE A 41 8.05 7.83 4.71
N ASP A 42 9.30 8.21 4.96
CA ASP A 42 9.74 9.60 5.06
C ASP A 42 9.26 10.39 3.84
N ILE A 43 8.44 11.43 4.08
CA ILE A 43 8.20 12.47 3.09
C ILE A 43 9.47 13.32 3.07
N GLY A 44 10.48 12.85 2.32
CA GLY A 44 11.63 13.64 1.92
C GLY A 44 11.15 14.80 1.07
N GLY A 45 11.20 16.01 1.63
CA GLY A 45 10.88 17.24 0.93
C GLY A 45 11.83 17.47 -0.25
N ALA A 46 11.31 17.33 -1.46
CA ALA A 46 11.97 17.83 -2.66
C ALA A 46 11.91 19.37 -2.63
N LYS A 47 13.05 20.00 -2.33
CA LYS A 47 13.28 21.42 -2.64
C LYS A 47 13.35 21.55 -4.15
N GLY A 48 12.27 22.01 -4.77
CA GLY A 48 12.29 22.48 -6.15
C GLY A 48 12.55 23.99 -6.15
N ASP A 49 13.70 24.39 -6.69
CA ASP A 49 14.00 25.78 -7.04
C ASP A 49 12.94 26.29 -8.02
N PHE A 50 12.15 27.26 -7.57
CA PHE A 50 11.16 27.95 -8.38
C PHE A 50 11.68 29.35 -8.68
N PRO A 51 11.82 29.76 -9.96
CA PRO A 51 12.42 31.03 -10.31
C PRO A 51 11.50 32.20 -9.94
N GLU A 52 12.14 33.16 -9.30
CA GLU A 52 11.68 34.47 -8.87
C GLU A 52 11.32 35.35 -10.09
N GLN A 53 10.16 36.03 -10.05
CA GLN A 53 9.88 37.40 -10.53
C GLN A 53 8.42 37.57 -10.99
N HIS A 54 7.62 38.29 -10.19
CA HIS A 54 6.87 39.48 -10.65
C HIS A 54 6.20 40.15 -9.43
N GLU A 55 6.68 41.35 -9.09
CA GLU A 55 6.09 42.22 -8.08
C GLU A 55 4.70 42.72 -8.49
N VAL A 56 3.72 42.69 -7.57
CA VAL A 56 2.55 43.57 -7.64
C VAL A 56 2.18 44.06 -6.24
N ALA A 57 1.85 45.34 -6.19
CA ALA A 57 1.91 46.21 -5.02
C ALA A 57 0.79 46.02 -3.97
N ARG A 58 1.20 46.26 -2.71
CA ARG A 58 0.54 46.93 -1.57
C ARG A 58 -1.01 46.91 -1.50
N GLY A 59 -1.54 46.24 -0.48
CA GLY A 59 -2.90 46.46 0.01
C GLY A 59 -3.36 45.47 1.08
N ASP A 60 -3.43 45.97 2.31
CA ASP A 60 -4.14 45.46 3.50
C ASP A 60 -3.53 44.32 4.35
N SER A 61 -3.34 44.67 5.62
CA SER A 61 -2.65 43.94 6.67
C SER A 61 -3.64 43.04 7.40
N LEU A 62 -3.89 41.85 6.87
CA LEU A 62 -4.49 40.77 7.65
C LEU A 62 -3.37 40.04 8.39
N GLU A 63 -3.31 40.25 9.70
CA GLU A 63 -2.50 39.46 10.62
C GLU A 63 -2.63 37.97 10.29
N ARG A 64 -1.56 37.39 9.74
CA ARG A 64 -1.42 35.94 9.64
C ARG A 64 -1.27 35.43 11.07
N LYS A 65 -2.40 35.11 11.70
CA LYS A 65 -2.44 34.45 13.00
C LYS A 65 -1.45 33.30 12.96
N ASN A 66 -0.50 33.33 13.89
CA ASN A 66 0.54 32.35 14.09
C ASN A 66 -0.14 31.00 14.42
N LEU A 67 -0.56 30.26 13.41
CA LEU A 67 -1.05 28.89 13.54
C LEU A 67 0.18 28.05 13.86
N GLY A 68 0.47 27.94 15.16
CA GLY A 68 1.59 27.18 15.69
C GLY A 68 1.71 25.83 14.99
N ALA A 69 2.94 25.46 14.67
CA ALA A 69 3.26 24.25 13.91
C ALA A 69 2.40 23.06 14.39
N PRO A 70 1.75 22.32 13.47
CA PRO A 70 0.84 21.24 13.85
C PRO A 70 1.61 20.22 14.67
N LYS A 71 1.24 20.08 15.95
CA LYS A 71 1.80 19.07 16.85
C LYS A 71 1.59 17.70 16.21
N ILE A 72 2.67 17.05 15.78
CA ILE A 72 2.62 15.70 15.19
C ILE A 72 2.15 14.74 16.28
N ARG A 73 0.86 14.38 16.25
CA ARG A 73 0.26 13.44 17.21
C ARG A 73 0.72 12.03 16.87
N LYS A 74 1.18 11.27 17.87
CA LYS A 74 1.55 9.85 17.72
C LYS A 74 0.38 9.07 17.11
N ARG A 75 0.65 8.22 16.12
CA ARG A 75 -0.38 7.41 15.43
C ARG A 75 -0.95 6.37 16.39
N LYS A 76 -2.21 6.52 16.79
CA LYS A 76 -2.94 5.56 17.64
C LYS A 76 -3.41 4.36 16.79
N ARG A 77 -3.12 3.12 17.23
CA ARG A 77 -3.62 1.88 16.60
C ARG A 77 -5.14 1.79 16.75
N TRP A 78 -5.85 1.32 15.72
CA TRP A 78 -7.30 1.07 15.79
C TRP A 78 -7.59 -0.17 16.61
N THR A 79 -8.57 -0.08 17.52
CA THR A 79 -9.05 -1.23 18.28
C THR A 79 -10.31 -1.83 17.64
N ALA A 80 -10.64 -3.07 18.00
CA ALA A 80 -11.83 -3.74 17.49
C ALA A 80 -13.11 -3.04 17.95
N GLU A 81 -13.13 -2.51 19.18
CA GLU A 81 -14.26 -1.76 19.74
C GLU A 81 -14.47 -0.45 18.96
N GLU A 82 -13.39 0.27 18.64
CA GLU A 82 -13.45 1.49 17.82
C GLU A 82 -14.03 1.16 16.42
N ASP A 83 -13.65 0.04 15.81
CA ASP A 83 -14.15 -0.38 14.52
C ASP A 83 -15.64 -0.80 14.55
N VAL A 84 -16.08 -1.45 15.63
CA VAL A 84 -17.51 -1.79 15.85
C VAL A 84 -18.33 -0.52 15.98
N LEU A 85 -17.87 0.44 16.81
CA LEU A 85 -18.52 1.72 16.99
C LEU A 85 -18.57 2.53 15.68
N LEU A 86 -17.50 2.51 14.89
CA LEU A 86 -17.46 3.20 13.61
C LEU A 86 -18.46 2.61 12.63
N ARG A 87 -18.61 1.28 12.58
CA ARG A 87 -19.62 0.60 11.75
C ARG A 87 -21.04 1.02 12.12
N SER A 88 -21.40 0.96 13.40
CA SER A 88 -22.74 1.30 13.85
C SER A 88 -23.09 2.77 13.61
N LEU A 89 -22.14 3.68 13.82
CA LEU A 89 -22.35 5.11 13.57
C LEU A 89 -22.46 5.44 12.08
N VAL A 90 -21.68 4.78 11.22
CA VAL A 90 -21.81 4.95 9.76
C VAL A 90 -23.13 4.37 9.25
N GLU A 91 -23.62 3.27 9.81
CA GLU A 91 -24.94 2.74 9.50
C GLU A 91 -26.06 3.70 9.89
N LYS A 92 -25.95 4.33 11.08
CA LYS A 92 -26.95 5.28 11.58
C LYS A 92 -26.92 6.65 10.88
N HIS A 93 -25.73 7.22 10.66
CA HIS A 93 -25.57 8.59 10.16
C HIS A 93 -25.20 8.67 8.67
N GLY A 94 -24.79 7.57 8.06
CA GLY A 94 -24.26 7.50 6.70
C GLY A 94 -22.80 7.94 6.58
N PRO A 95 -22.08 7.54 5.50
CA PRO A 95 -20.64 7.75 5.32
C PRO A 95 -20.26 9.18 4.84
N LEU A 96 -21.07 10.19 5.15
CA LEU A 96 -20.85 11.58 4.72
C LEU A 96 -20.62 12.52 5.91
N ARG A 97 -21.14 12.17 7.09
CA ARG A 97 -21.15 13.05 8.27
C ARG A 97 -20.05 12.68 9.26
N TRP A 98 -18.81 12.63 8.80
CA TRP A 98 -17.66 12.19 9.61
C TRP A 98 -17.41 13.06 10.84
N ASN A 99 -17.71 14.36 10.77
CA ASN A 99 -17.56 15.27 11.91
C ASN A 99 -18.50 14.89 13.05
N VAL A 100 -19.76 14.58 12.75
CA VAL A 100 -20.76 14.13 13.73
C VAL A 100 -20.36 12.77 14.32
N ILE A 101 -19.83 11.88 13.49
CA ILE A 101 -19.33 10.58 13.96
C ILE A 101 -18.13 10.78 14.89
N ALA A 102 -17.23 11.73 14.59
CA ALA A 102 -16.03 12.01 15.37
C ALA A 102 -16.31 12.48 16.80
N GLU A 103 -17.46 13.11 17.05
CA GLU A 103 -17.88 13.50 18.41
C GLU A 103 -18.01 12.31 19.36
N ASN A 104 -18.15 11.10 18.83
CA ASN A 104 -18.29 9.86 19.60
C ASN A 104 -16.93 9.17 19.84
N PHE A 105 -15.82 9.75 19.38
CA PHE A 105 -14.48 9.18 19.52
C PHE A 105 -13.51 10.11 20.24
N ASP A 106 -12.87 9.61 21.29
CA ASP A 106 -11.82 10.34 21.97
C ASP A 106 -10.50 10.31 21.20
N GLY A 107 -10.08 11.48 20.73
CA GLY A 107 -8.78 11.68 20.08
C GLY A 107 -8.68 11.16 18.64
N ARG A 108 -9.79 10.74 18.03
CA ARG A 108 -9.89 10.50 16.58
C ARG A 108 -10.55 11.69 15.92
N ASP A 109 -10.12 11.99 14.71
CA ASP A 109 -10.72 13.06 13.91
C ASP A 109 -11.55 12.46 12.78
N GLY A 110 -12.50 13.23 12.24
CA GLY A 110 -13.35 12.83 11.12
C GLY A 110 -12.54 12.33 9.92
N GLN A 111 -11.38 12.94 9.65
CA GLN A 111 -10.47 12.48 8.60
C GLN A 111 -9.95 11.05 8.87
N HIS A 112 -9.57 10.75 10.12
CA HIS A 112 -9.08 9.43 10.50
C HIS A 112 -10.17 8.37 10.35
N LEU A 113 -11.40 8.69 10.77
CA LEU A 113 -12.55 7.80 10.68
C LEU A 113 -12.90 7.49 9.23
N ARG A 114 -12.96 8.53 8.38
CA ARG A 114 -13.19 8.36 6.94
C ARG A 114 -12.13 7.47 6.30
N LEU A 115 -10.85 7.69 6.61
CA LEU A 115 -9.75 6.90 6.06
C LEU A 115 -9.86 5.44 6.49
N ARG A 116 -10.13 5.19 7.79
CA ARG A 116 -10.32 3.84 8.32
C ARG A 116 -11.48 3.13 7.62
N TRP A 117 -12.59 3.84 7.43
CA TRP A 117 -13.75 3.31 6.73
C TRP A 117 -13.42 2.94 5.27
N MET A 118 -12.88 3.88 4.51
CA MET A 118 -12.62 3.70 3.08
C MET A 118 -11.56 2.65 2.77
N ASN A 119 -10.62 2.41 3.68
CA ASN A 119 -9.52 1.49 3.45
C ASN A 119 -9.76 0.09 4.01
N HIS A 120 -10.57 -0.06 5.07
CA HIS A 120 -10.68 -1.33 5.81
C HIS A 120 -12.10 -1.77 6.17
N LEU A 121 -13.02 -0.86 6.50
CA LEU A 121 -14.32 -1.25 7.07
C LEU A 121 -15.47 -1.25 6.06
N ARG A 122 -15.32 -0.55 4.93
CA ARG A 122 -16.36 -0.48 3.91
C ARG A 122 -16.72 -1.90 3.41
N PRO A 123 -17.99 -2.30 3.40
CA PRO A 123 -18.40 -3.66 3.02
C PRO A 123 -18.02 -4.07 1.60
N SER A 124 -17.80 -3.10 0.71
CA SER A 124 -17.40 -3.36 -0.68
C SER A 124 -15.91 -3.70 -0.83
N LEU A 125 -15.15 -3.79 0.26
CA LEU A 125 -13.74 -4.16 0.21
C LEU A 125 -13.60 -5.68 0.37
N ASP A 126 -12.96 -6.29 -0.61
CA ASP A 126 -12.66 -7.71 -0.61
C ASP A 126 -11.49 -8.00 0.35
N LYS A 127 -11.73 -8.93 1.29
CA LYS A 127 -10.71 -9.47 2.22
C LYS A 127 -10.00 -10.70 1.67
N LYS A 128 -10.20 -11.00 0.38
CA LYS A 128 -9.64 -12.19 -0.26
C LYS A 128 -8.12 -12.04 -0.45
N PRO A 129 -7.37 -13.16 -0.46
CA PRO A 129 -5.95 -13.15 -0.79
C PRO A 129 -5.73 -12.54 -2.17
N TRP A 130 -4.55 -11.97 -2.39
CA TRP A 130 -4.16 -11.45 -3.69
C TRP A 130 -3.93 -12.58 -4.68
N THR A 131 -4.56 -12.48 -5.84
CA THR A 131 -4.37 -13.43 -6.93
C THR A 131 -3.19 -13.02 -7.82
N PRO A 132 -2.49 -13.97 -8.45
CA PRO A 132 -1.43 -13.65 -9.42
C PRO A 132 -1.92 -12.77 -10.57
N LYS A 133 -3.22 -12.88 -10.92
CA LYS A 133 -3.82 -12.06 -11.98
C LYS A 133 -3.98 -10.60 -11.57
N GLU A 134 -4.36 -10.35 -10.32
CA GLU A 134 -4.39 -9.00 -9.76
C GLU A 134 -2.97 -8.42 -9.72
N ASP A 135 -1.98 -9.20 -9.28
CA ASP A 135 -0.58 -8.75 -9.23
C ASP A 135 -0.04 -8.35 -10.60
N GLU A 136 -0.29 -9.17 -11.63
CA GLU A 136 0.06 -8.84 -13.02
C GLU A 136 -0.58 -7.53 -13.48
N THR A 137 -1.86 -7.34 -13.14
CA THR A 137 -2.63 -6.15 -13.48
C THR A 137 -2.05 -4.91 -12.80
N ILE A 138 -1.71 -5.00 -11.51
CA ILE A 138 -1.08 -3.91 -10.75
C ILE A 138 0.26 -3.51 -11.40
N LEU A 139 1.13 -4.48 -11.67
CA LEU A 139 2.45 -4.22 -12.28
C LEU A 139 2.34 -3.66 -13.70
N ARG A 140 1.36 -4.10 -14.49
CA ARG A 140 1.10 -3.58 -15.83
C ARG A 140 0.58 -2.15 -15.78
N LEU A 141 -0.43 -1.88 -14.97
CA LEU A 141 -1.06 -0.57 -14.91
C LEU A 141 -0.16 0.47 -14.25
N GLN A 142 0.66 0.08 -13.26
CA GLN A 142 1.67 0.96 -12.66
C GLN A 142 2.73 1.38 -13.70
N ARG A 143 3.15 0.47 -14.60
CA ARG A 143 4.05 0.83 -15.71
C ARG A 143 3.43 1.80 -16.70
N LEU A 144 2.11 1.72 -16.91
CA LEU A 144 1.39 2.56 -17.89
C LEU A 144 1.02 3.94 -17.33
N TYR A 145 0.57 4.00 -16.07
CA TYR A 145 -0.01 5.21 -15.46
C TYR A 145 0.80 5.77 -14.29
N GLY A 146 1.93 5.14 -13.94
CA GLY A 146 2.70 5.47 -12.74
C GLY A 146 1.94 5.20 -11.45
N ASN A 147 2.20 6.00 -10.42
CA ASN A 147 1.61 5.85 -9.08
C ASN A 147 0.18 6.43 -8.99
N SER A 148 -0.61 6.23 -10.04
CA SER A 148 -2.01 6.68 -10.11
C SER A 148 -2.95 5.67 -9.45
N TRP A 149 -2.77 5.40 -8.15
CA TRP A 149 -3.42 4.29 -7.45
C TRP A 149 -4.95 4.29 -7.52
N VAL A 150 -5.58 5.47 -7.44
CA VAL A 150 -7.04 5.62 -7.61
C VAL A 150 -7.48 5.17 -9.00
N ARG A 151 -6.72 5.54 -10.05
CA ARG A 151 -7.01 5.11 -11.42
C ARG A 151 -6.83 3.60 -11.58
N ILE A 152 -5.83 3.02 -10.93
CA ILE A 152 -5.57 1.58 -10.96
C ILE A 152 -6.69 0.83 -10.20
N ALA A 153 -7.17 1.37 -9.08
CA ALA A 153 -8.26 0.80 -8.29
C ALA A 153 -9.57 0.67 -9.08
N ASN A 154 -9.83 1.58 -10.02
CA ASN A 154 -10.99 1.47 -10.90
C ASN A 154 -10.98 0.21 -11.78
N SER A 155 -9.82 -0.38 -12.03
CA SER A 155 -9.67 -1.64 -12.79
C SER A 155 -9.72 -2.89 -11.92
N LEU A 156 -9.70 -2.74 -10.59
CA LEU A 156 -9.67 -3.83 -9.61
C LEU A 156 -10.83 -3.64 -8.62
N PRO A 157 -12.05 -4.04 -8.97
CA PRO A 157 -13.19 -3.92 -8.08
C PRO A 157 -12.92 -4.69 -6.78
N GLY A 158 -13.37 -4.13 -5.65
CA GLY A 158 -13.17 -4.74 -4.34
C GLY A 158 -11.83 -4.41 -3.67
N ARG A 159 -10.84 -3.86 -4.40
CA ARG A 159 -9.56 -3.42 -3.81
C ARG A 159 -9.53 -1.90 -3.63
N SER A 160 -9.04 -1.43 -2.47
CA SER A 160 -8.76 -0.01 -2.28
C SER A 160 -7.45 0.39 -2.94
N ASP A 161 -7.32 1.68 -3.29
CA ASP A 161 -6.09 2.26 -3.82
C ASP A 161 -4.91 2.07 -2.85
N ASN A 162 -5.16 2.16 -1.54
CA ASN A 162 -4.15 1.88 -0.53
C ASN A 162 -3.72 0.42 -0.50
N ALA A 163 -4.66 -0.53 -0.65
CA ALA A 163 -4.34 -1.95 -0.73
C ALA A 163 -3.46 -2.26 -1.95
N ILE A 164 -3.79 -1.67 -3.10
CA ILE A 164 -3.03 -1.83 -4.36
C ILE A 164 -1.62 -1.29 -4.22
N LYS A 165 -1.49 -0.06 -3.68
CA LYS A 165 -0.19 0.54 -3.41
C LYS A 165 0.66 -0.35 -2.50
N ASN A 166 0.08 -0.83 -1.40
CA ASN A 166 0.77 -1.72 -0.46
C ASN A 166 1.21 -3.02 -1.14
N ARG A 167 0.33 -3.64 -1.94
CA ARG A 167 0.65 -4.85 -2.69
C ARG A 167 1.80 -4.64 -3.67
N PHE A 168 1.81 -3.53 -4.41
CA PHE A 168 2.90 -3.20 -5.34
C PHE A 168 4.25 -3.11 -4.64
N TYR A 169 4.34 -2.40 -3.50
CA TYR A 169 5.60 -2.27 -2.77
C TYR A 169 6.08 -3.60 -2.18
N LEU A 170 5.16 -4.46 -1.74
CA LEU A 170 5.50 -5.83 -1.33
C LEU A 170 6.10 -6.62 -2.51
N LEU A 171 5.46 -6.60 -3.68
CA LEU A 171 5.97 -7.27 -4.88
C LEU A 171 7.37 -6.78 -5.26
N LYS A 172 7.64 -5.47 -5.14
CA LYS A 172 8.97 -4.89 -5.37
C LYS A 172 10.02 -5.41 -4.39
N LYS A 173 9.69 -5.40 -3.09
CA LYS A 173 10.59 -5.90 -2.04
C LYS A 173 10.97 -7.37 -2.27
N TYR A 174 10.01 -8.22 -2.67
CA TYR A 174 10.29 -9.62 -2.97
C TYR A 174 11.21 -9.79 -4.20
N GLN A 175 11.06 -8.95 -5.22
CA GLN A 175 11.95 -8.97 -6.39
C GLN A 175 13.40 -8.61 -6.02
N GLU A 176 13.58 -7.58 -5.19
CA GLU A 176 14.90 -7.15 -4.71
C GLU A 176 15.58 -8.25 -3.89
N GLN A 177 14.85 -8.87 -2.96
CA GLN A 177 15.36 -9.97 -2.13
C GLN A 177 15.74 -11.20 -2.94
N ALA A 178 14.94 -11.56 -3.95
CA ALA A 178 15.27 -12.65 -4.87
C ALA A 178 16.56 -12.36 -5.65
N SER A 179 16.72 -11.12 -6.12
CA SER A 179 17.92 -10.71 -6.85
C SER A 179 19.16 -10.70 -5.96
N ALA A 180 19.06 -10.24 -4.70
CA ALA A 180 20.15 -10.26 -3.73
C ALA A 180 20.59 -11.68 -3.39
N SER A 181 19.63 -12.59 -3.17
CA SER A 181 19.91 -14.00 -2.85
C SER A 181 20.58 -14.76 -4.01
N SER A 182 20.30 -14.37 -5.26
CA SER A 182 20.97 -14.94 -6.43
C SER A 182 22.41 -14.46 -6.59
N ARG A 183 22.70 -13.21 -6.17
CA ARG A 183 24.04 -12.61 -6.26
C ARG A 183 25.01 -13.12 -5.20
N SER A 184 24.53 -13.53 -4.03
CA SER A 184 25.38 -14.07 -2.96
C SER A 184 25.76 -15.54 -3.14
N ARG A 185 25.18 -16.23 -4.13
CA ARG A 185 25.45 -17.65 -4.45
C ARG A 185 26.36 -17.85 -5.67
N SER A 186 26.78 -16.75 -6.31
CA SER A 186 27.75 -16.73 -7.41
C SER A 186 29.11 -16.28 -6.90
#